data_AF-A0A8J5HEJ1-F1
#
_entry.id   AF-A0A8J5HEJ1-F1
#
_cell.length_a   1.000
_cell.length_b   1.000
_cell.length_c   1.000
_cell.angle_alpha   90.00
_cell.angle_beta   90.00
_cell.angle_gamma   90.00
#
_symmetry.space_group_name_H-M   'P 1'
#
loop_
_entity.id
_entity.type
_entity.pdbx_description
1 polymer ?
#
loop_
_entity_poly.entity_id
_entity_poly.type
_entity_poly.pdbx_seq_one_letter_code
_entity_poly.pdbx_strand_id
1 'polypeptide(L)'
;MDIVSQLQEQVNAMALLAMNTFGTLQRDAPAVRLSPNYPEPTANASEETIGAEYPKTMSAALVEAAKKFDVLVTALPLSGEEAQLKRIAELQEENKAVGLELEKQLEAAGMLFFYHTGVDILHLLVCL
;
A
#
# COMPACT_ATOMS: atom_id res chain seq x y z
N MET A 1 6.86 1.74 0.36
CA MET A 1 6.33 2.31 -0.90
C MET A 1 5.16 3.20 -0.52
N ASP A 2 5.07 4.40 -1.09
CA ASP A 2 4.03 5.37 -0.76
C ASP A 2 2.63 4.93 -1.26
N ILE A 3 1.55 5.33 -0.56
CA ILE A 3 0.17 4.95 -0.92
C ILE A 3 -0.21 5.51 -2.31
N VAL A 4 0.27 6.69 -2.68
CA VAL A 4 -0.01 7.31 -3.99
C VAL A 4 0.71 6.53 -5.10
N SER A 5 1.91 6.00 -4.84
CA SER A 5 2.59 5.10 -5.79
C SER A 5 1.83 3.78 -5.95
N GLN A 6 1.36 3.19 -4.85
CA GLN A 6 0.57 1.94 -4.89
C GLN A 6 -0.75 2.13 -5.65
N LEU A 7 -1.41 3.29 -5.51
CA LEU A 7 -2.61 3.61 -6.28
C LEU A 7 -2.33 3.67 -7.79
N GLN A 8 -1.22 4.28 -8.20
CA GLN A 8 -0.84 4.35 -9.62
C GLN A 8 -0.57 2.96 -10.20
N GLU A 9 0.16 2.11 -9.46
CA GLU A 9 0.42 0.73 -9.86
C GLU A 9 -0.88 -0.07 -9.96
N GLN A 10 -1.80 0.11 -9.01
CA GLN A 10 -3.08 -0.58 -9.00
C GLN A 10 -3.97 -0.17 -10.18
N VAL A 11 -4.01 1.13 -10.53
CA VAL A 11 -4.73 1.63 -11.70
C VAL A 11 -4.13 1.06 -12.99
N ASN A 12 -2.80 1.02 -13.10
CA ASN A 12 -2.12 0.42 -14.24
C ASN A 12 -2.44 -1.09 -14.37
N ALA A 13 -2.47 -1.81 -13.25
CA ALA A 13 -2.84 -3.22 -13.22
C ALA A 13 -4.30 -3.44 -13.67
N MET A 14 -5.23 -2.58 -13.22
CA MET A 14 -6.62 -2.63 -13.67
C MET A 14 -6.75 -2.36 -15.18
N ALA A 15 -6.02 -1.38 -15.71
CA ALA A 15 -6.02 -1.07 -17.14
C ALA A 15 -5.52 -2.26 -17.99
N LEU A 16 -4.41 -2.88 -17.56
CA LEU A 16 -3.88 -4.08 -18.22
C LEU A 16 -4.85 -5.26 -18.16
N LEU A 17 -5.45 -5.51 -16.99
CA LEU A 17 -6.44 -6.58 -16.82
C LEU A 17 -7.66 -6.35 -17.71
N ALA A 18 -8.19 -5.13 -17.75
CA ALA A 18 -9.33 -4.79 -18.59
C ALA A 18 -9.02 -4.99 -20.08
N MET A 19 -7.90 -4.46 -20.56
CA MET A 19 -7.52 -4.55 -21.97
C MET A 19 -7.30 -6.01 -22.42
N ASN A 20 -6.66 -6.83 -21.58
CA ASN A 20 -6.47 -8.26 -21.86
C ASN A 20 -7.81 -9.02 -21.83
N THR A 21 -8.67 -8.73 -20.85
CA THR A 21 -9.98 -9.38 -20.73
C THR A 21 -10.87 -9.06 -21.92
N PHE A 22 -10.98 -7.80 -22.32
CA PHE A 22 -11.79 -7.42 -23.48
C PHE A 22 -11.19 -7.92 -24.80
N GLY A 23 -9.86 -7.87 -24.95
CA GLY A 23 -9.19 -8.35 -26.15
C GLY A 23 -9.38 -9.86 -26.35
N THR A 24 -9.24 -10.65 -25.29
CA THR A 24 -9.48 -12.10 -25.33
C THR A 24 -10.95 -12.42 -25.61
N LEU A 25 -11.89 -11.72 -24.98
CA LEU A 25 -13.32 -11.88 -25.24
C LEU A 25 -13.69 -11.59 -26.70
N GLN A 26 -13.13 -10.54 -27.30
CA GLN A 26 -13.40 -10.21 -28.71
C GLN A 26 -12.78 -11.21 -29.67
N ARG A 27 -11.55 -11.66 -29.38
CA ARG A 27 -10.83 -12.64 -30.21
C ARG A 27 -11.52 -14.01 -30.21
N ASP A 28 -12.02 -14.42 -29.05
CA ASP A 28 -12.57 -15.77 -28.83
C ASP A 28 -14.12 -15.80 -28.88
N ALA A 29 -14.75 -14.70 -29.30
CA ALA A 29 -16.22 -14.62 -29.37
C ALA A 29 -16.78 -15.56 -30.45
N PRO A 30 -17.69 -16.49 -30.09
CA PRO A 30 -18.34 -17.34 -31.08
C PRO A 30 -19.32 -16.53 -31.94
N ALA A 31 -19.52 -16.95 -33.18
CA ALA A 31 -20.49 -16.33 -34.07
C ALA A 31 -21.92 -16.52 -33.51
N VAL A 32 -22.66 -15.42 -33.35
CA VAL A 32 -24.07 -15.47 -32.93
C VAL A 32 -24.93 -15.95 -34.10
N ARG A 33 -25.62 -17.09 -33.94
CA ARG A 33 -26.57 -17.58 -34.96
C ARG A 33 -27.87 -16.78 -34.88
N LEU A 34 -28.11 -15.94 -35.89
CA LEU A 34 -29.33 -15.13 -36.02
C LEU A 34 -30.53 -15.91 -36.58
N SER A 35 -30.29 -17.08 -37.19
CA SER A 35 -31.32 -17.96 -37.75
C SER A 35 -30.92 -19.43 -37.60
N PRO A 36 -31.86 -20.34 -37.34
CA PRO A 36 -31.59 -21.78 -37.21
C PRO A 36 -30.94 -22.41 -38.47
N ASN A 37 -31.14 -21.82 -39.65
CA ASN A 37 -30.76 -22.40 -40.93
C ASN A 37 -29.51 -21.79 -41.57
N TYR A 38 -28.65 -21.13 -40.79
CA TYR A 38 -27.41 -20.54 -41.29
C TYR A 38 -26.32 -21.60 -41.55
N PRO A 39 -25.68 -21.68 -42.73
CA PRO A 39 -24.62 -22.67 -42.98
C PRO A 39 -23.44 -22.45 -42.03
N GLU A 40 -22.92 -23.52 -41.43
CA GLU A 40 -21.76 -23.43 -40.54
C GLU A 40 -20.46 -23.24 -41.35
N PRO A 41 -19.57 -22.32 -40.93
CA PRO A 41 -18.21 -22.31 -41.43
C PRO A 41 -17.51 -23.60 -41.01
N THR A 42 -16.63 -24.15 -41.83
CA THR A 42 -15.79 -25.30 -41.46
C THR A 42 -14.98 -24.97 -40.21
N ALA A 43 -15.30 -25.64 -39.09
CA ALA A 43 -14.69 -25.42 -37.79
C ALA A 43 -13.17 -25.61 -37.85
N ASN A 44 -12.42 -24.57 -37.46
CA ASN A 44 -11.02 -24.73 -37.07
C ASN A 44 -11.01 -25.19 -35.60
N ALA A 45 -10.17 -26.18 -35.31
CA ALA A 45 -10.14 -27.00 -34.08
C ALA A 45 -9.80 -26.27 -32.75
N SER A 46 -10.11 -24.98 -32.62
CA SER A 46 -9.87 -24.18 -31.41
C SER A 46 -11.14 -23.88 -30.60
N GLU A 47 -12.31 -24.31 -31.06
CA GLU A 47 -13.60 -23.97 -30.44
C GLU A 47 -13.90 -24.68 -29.10
N GLU A 48 -13.13 -25.71 -28.72
CA GLU A 48 -13.55 -26.61 -27.64
C GLU A 48 -13.05 -26.28 -26.22
N THR A 49 -12.20 -25.26 -26.03
CA THR A 49 -11.54 -25.07 -24.71
C THR A 49 -11.68 -23.68 -24.08
N ILE A 50 -12.19 -22.66 -24.79
CA ILE A 50 -12.39 -21.31 -24.20
C ILE A 50 -13.86 -21.15 -23.78
N GLY A 51 -14.37 -22.13 -23.03
CA GLY A 51 -15.66 -22.04 -22.37
C GLY A 51 -15.69 -20.85 -21.40
N ALA A 52 -16.90 -20.44 -21.01
CA ALA A 52 -17.23 -19.32 -20.13
C ALA A 52 -16.46 -19.23 -18.79
N GLU A 53 -15.59 -20.19 -18.49
CA GLU A 53 -14.73 -20.26 -17.31
C GLU A 53 -13.56 -19.26 -17.35
N TYR A 54 -12.92 -19.06 -18.52
CA TYR A 54 -11.82 -18.08 -18.66
C TYR A 54 -12.29 -16.62 -18.52
N PRO A 55 -13.42 -16.20 -19.12
CA PRO A 55 -14.04 -14.90 -18.82
C PRO A 55 -14.38 -14.69 -17.34
N LYS A 56 -14.84 -15.75 -16.66
CA LYS A 56 -15.20 -15.66 -15.24
C LYS A 56 -13.99 -15.41 -14.36
N THR A 57 -12.89 -16.14 -14.56
CA THR A 57 -11.66 -15.93 -13.78
C THR A 57 -11.07 -14.54 -14.01
N MET A 58 -11.08 -14.05 -15.26
CA MET A 58 -10.59 -12.71 -15.59
C MET A 58 -11.50 -11.59 -15.02
N SER A 59 -12.82 -11.77 -15.09
CA SER A 59 -13.76 -10.83 -14.46
C SER A 59 -13.63 -10.79 -12.93
N ALA A 60 -13.36 -11.94 -12.29
CA ALA A 60 -13.10 -12.00 -10.86
C ALA A 60 -11.79 -11.28 -10.48
N ALA A 61 -10.73 -11.44 -11.28
CA ALA A 61 -9.47 -10.73 -11.09
C ALA A 61 -9.64 -9.20 -11.20
N LEU A 62 -10.46 -8.72 -12.14
CA LEU A 62 -10.77 -7.30 -12.29
C LEU A 62 -11.54 -6.76 -11.06
N VAL A 63 -12.51 -7.51 -10.56
CA VAL A 63 -13.27 -7.13 -9.35
C VAL A 63 -12.37 -7.12 -8.12
N GLU A 64 -11.47 -8.09 -7.97
CA GLU A 64 -10.50 -8.09 -6.89
C GLU A 64 -9.56 -6.87 -6.97
N ALA A 65 -9.10 -6.53 -8.17
CA ALA A 65 -8.28 -5.35 -8.40
C ALA A 65 -9.03 -4.05 -8.05
N ALA A 66 -10.33 -3.96 -8.38
CA ALA A 66 -11.16 -2.83 -7.97
C ALA A 66 -11.31 -2.72 -6.45
N LYS A 67 -11.51 -3.84 -5.75
CA LYS A 67 -11.57 -3.86 -4.27
C LYS A 67 -10.26 -3.39 -3.65
N LYS A 68 -9.11 -3.79 -4.19
CA LYS A 68 -7.79 -3.32 -3.73
C LYS A 68 -7.63 -1.81 -3.91
N PHE A 69 -8.11 -1.27 -5.02
CA PHE A 69 -8.14 0.17 -5.25
C PHE A 69 -9.00 0.89 -4.19
N ASP A 70 -10.20 0.39 -3.89
CA ASP A 70 -11.06 0.98 -2.85
C ASP A 70 -10.39 1.01 -1.49
N VAL A 71 -9.73 -0.10 -1.09
CA VAL A 71 -8.96 -0.15 0.17
C VAL A 71 -7.87 0.90 0.18
N LEU A 72 -7.10 1.04 -0.91
CA LEU A 72 -6.05 2.05 -1.01
C LEU A 72 -6.60 3.49 -0.94
N VAL A 73 -7.76 3.75 -1.56
CA VAL A 73 -8.43 5.05 -1.47
C VAL A 73 -8.89 5.34 -0.04
N THR A 74 -9.44 4.35 0.67
CA THR A 74 -9.83 4.53 2.09
C THR A 74 -8.65 4.73 3.03
N ALA A 75 -7.46 4.26 2.65
CA ALA A 75 -6.23 4.45 3.42
C ALA A 75 -5.60 5.84 3.21
N LEU A 76 -6.08 6.64 2.26
CA LEU A 76 -5.59 8.00 2.07
C LEU A 76 -5.95 8.89 3.28
N PRO A 77 -5.01 9.72 3.78
CA PRO A 77 -5.31 10.67 4.83
C PRO A 77 -6.23 11.78 4.30
N LEU A 78 -7.54 11.68 4.58
CA LEU A 78 -8.60 12.60 4.12
C LEU A 78 -8.71 13.89 4.96
N SER A 79 -7.58 14.48 5.34
CA SER A 79 -7.56 15.76 6.04
C SER A 79 -7.24 16.88 5.07
N GLY A 80 -8.00 17.97 5.12
CA GLY A 80 -7.70 19.18 4.36
C GLY A 80 -6.32 19.75 4.73
N GLU A 81 -5.70 20.46 3.80
CA GLU A 81 -4.34 21.00 3.92
C GLU A 81 -4.14 21.77 5.24
N GLU A 82 -5.09 22.64 5.60
CA GLU A 82 -5.01 23.43 6.83
C GLU A 82 -5.01 22.56 8.11
N ALA A 83 -5.82 21.51 8.16
CA ALA A 83 -5.85 20.58 9.29
C ALA A 83 -4.56 19.74 9.37
N GLN A 84 -3.98 19.39 8.22
CA GLN A 84 -2.67 18.72 8.17
C GLN A 84 -1.55 19.63 8.66
N LEU A 85 -1.50 20.87 8.18
CA LEU A 85 -0.51 21.86 8.60
C LEU A 85 -0.59 22.15 10.09
N LYS A 86 -1.80 22.31 10.63
CA LYS A 86 -2.01 22.49 12.07
C LYS A 86 -1.47 21.29 12.87
N ARG A 87 -1.82 20.06 12.45
CA ARG A 87 -1.32 18.84 13.10
C ARG A 87 0.21 18.72 13.02
N ILE A 88 0.82 19.12 11.90
CA ILE A 88 2.29 19.14 11.76
C ILE A 88 2.90 20.13 12.75
N ALA A 89 2.34 21.34 12.87
CA ALA A 89 2.84 22.34 13.81
C ALA A 89 2.76 21.87 15.27
N GLU A 90 1.64 21.27 15.67
CA GLU A 90 1.45 20.66 16.99
C GLU A 90 2.50 19.57 17.25
N LEU A 91 2.67 18.63 16.30
CA LEU A 91 3.67 17.57 16.42
C LEU A 91 5.10 18.11 16.46
N GLN A 92 5.40 19.20 15.78
CA GLN A 92 6.72 19.85 15.83
C GLN A 92 6.99 20.47 17.20
N GLU A 93 5.98 21.06 17.83
CA GLU A 93 6.08 21.59 19.19
C GLU A 93 6.26 20.47 20.22
N GLU A 94 5.46 19.41 20.12
CA GLU A 94 5.60 18.22 20.98
C GLU A 94 6.97 17.58 20.84
N ASN A 95 7.47 17.39 19.62
CA ASN A 95 8.81 16.82 19.41
C ASN A 95 9.92 17.69 20.01
N LYS A 96 9.79 19.03 19.96
CA LYS A 96 10.75 19.94 20.61
C LYS A 96 10.70 19.80 22.13
N ALA A 97 9.50 19.76 22.72
CA ALA A 97 9.34 19.62 24.16
C ALA A 97 9.91 18.28 24.66
N VAL A 98 9.62 17.18 23.95
CA VAL A 98 10.18 15.86 24.25
C VAL A 98 11.71 15.86 24.10
N GLY A 99 12.26 16.53 23.08
CA GLY A 99 13.71 16.67 22.90
C GLY A 99 14.40 17.39 24.06
N LEU A 100 13.82 18.50 24.54
CA LEU A 100 14.36 19.24 25.69
C LEU A 100 14.31 18.43 26.98
N GLU A 101 13.21 17.71 27.21
CA GLU A 101 13.09 16.84 28.38
C GLU A 101 14.11 15.69 28.33
N LEU A 102 14.33 15.11 27.14
CA LEU A 102 15.34 14.08 26.94
C LEU A 102 16.76 14.62 27.22
N GLU A 103 17.08 15.83 26.76
CA GLU A 103 18.37 16.49 27.03
C GLU A 103 18.59 16.72 28.52
N LYS A 104 17.57 17.21 29.23
CA LYS A 104 17.62 17.41 30.68
C LYS A 104 17.85 16.10 31.44
N GLN A 105 17.21 15.02 31.01
CA GLN A 105 17.43 13.69 31.60
C GLN A 105 18.84 13.16 31.34
N LEU A 106 19.38 13.38 30.14
CA LEU A 106 20.76 13.05 29.80
C LEU A 106 21.76 13.83 30.66
N GLU A 107 21.52 15.12 30.88
CA GLU A 107 22.39 15.97 31.69
C GLU A 107 22.35 15.56 33.17
N ALA A 108 21.16 15.27 33.71
CA ALA A 108 20.99 14.75 35.06
C ALA A 108 21.66 13.39 35.26
N ALA A 109 21.52 12.49 34.29
CA ALA A 109 22.18 11.18 34.31
C ALA A 109 23.71 11.33 34.21
N GLY A 110 24.21 12.23 33.37
CA GLY A 110 25.63 12.56 33.27
C GLY A 110 26.20 13.08 34.59
N MET A 111 25.51 14.03 35.23
CA MET A 111 25.89 14.53 36.55
C MET A 111 25.93 13.42 37.59
N LEU A 112 24.89 12.58 37.66
CA LEU A 112 24.83 11.47 38.62
C LEU A 112 25.97 10.48 38.41
N PHE A 113 26.31 10.17 37.16
CA PHE A 113 27.44 9.32 36.82
C PHE A 113 28.78 9.91 37.30
N PHE A 114 29.03 11.21 37.05
CA PHE A 114 30.24 11.88 37.55
C PHE A 114 30.34 11.87 39.08
N TYR A 115 29.23 12.10 39.78
CA TYR A 115 29.19 12.03 41.24
C TYR A 115 29.48 10.62 41.75
N HIS A 116 28.86 9.60 41.16
CA HIS A 116 29.06 8.22 41.62
C HIS A 116 30.49 7.75 41.36
N THR A 117 31.01 7.97 40.14
CA THR A 117 32.38 7.61 39.78
C THR A 117 33.43 8.37 40.62
N GLY A 118 33.17 9.65 40.93
CA GLY A 118 34.04 10.46 41.79
C GLY A 118 34.03 10.00 43.25
N VAL A 119 32.87 9.61 43.79
CA VAL A 119 32.76 9.03 45.13
C VAL A 119 33.43 7.66 45.20
N ASP A 120 33.30 6.83 44.17
CA ASP A 120 33.95 5.52 44.10
C ASP A 120 35.48 5.64 44.05
N ILE A 121 36.02 6.62 43.31
CA ILE A 121 37.46 6.90 43.27
C ILE A 121 37.94 7.44 44.62
N LEU A 122 37.19 8.35 45.26
CA LEU A 122 37.56 8.89 46.56
C LEU A 122 37.52 7.82 47.66
N HIS A 123 36.52 6.93 47.62
CA HIS A 123 36.42 5.80 48.52
C HIS A 123 37.58 4.81 48.32
N LEU A 124 37.99 4.55 47.07
CA LEU A 124 39.16 3.72 46.76
C LEU A 124 40.47 4.36 47.27
N LEU A 125 40.59 5.69 47.22
CA LEU A 125 41.77 6.42 47.69
C LEU A 125 41.89 6.48 49.23
N VAL A 126 40.75 6.49 49.95
CA VAL A 126 40.72 6.49 51.43
C VAL A 126 40.96 5.09 52.01
N CYS A 127 40.71 4.03 51.23
CA CYS A 127 40.96 2.65 51.64
C CYS A 127 42.37 2.11 51.29
N LEU A 128 43.25 2.92 50.68
CA LEU A 128 44.65 2.58 50.35
C LEU A 128 45.63 3.17 51.36
#